data_AF-A0AAP3BE79-F1
#
_entry.id   AF-A0AAP3BE79-F1
#
_cell.length_a   1.000
_cell.length_b   1.000
_cell.length_c   1.000
_cell.angle_alpha   90.00
_cell.angle_beta   90.00
_cell.angle_gamma   90.00
#
_symmetry.space_group_name_H-M   'P 1'
#
loop_
_entity.id
_entity.type
_entity.pdbx_description
1 polymer ?
#
loop_
_entity_poly.entity_id
_entity_poly.type
_entity_poly.pdbx_seq_one_letter_code
_entity_poly.pdbx_strand_id
1 'polypeptide(L)'
;MQATDTPSIIHRYFMIKNSSFQTCNTLNIKALELYYNIKKWNIELDTLLGKPRVGCVICPFSSPWDDMIVNRTYHSKLSPFLDRIIDMAKQRRIPNLDEYIKERKWKLRASGRNLETTRTKVMFKSLTPKFSAKVIGGHKQIIDWLPVLGVFNTKEKGKKINGELKIKDKVYKFDIEYTDKENYTFTVPNVTEPQLIPLLKRVVYKSAYCINCEGCEVECPTGALSVYPTVNINKDKCVHCHKCLMFHDNGCIVANSLITNMEGKGKIGSISKYGTFGIHEEWVEEFLSDPESFWTCNSLGNKQVDSFKAWLKDAEFIDSKCKLTELGTFCSENYIDQSDLIWEIIWVNLVHNNALIDWYVNGIKVNQTFAKPLLDELAMEAFGASFSRSSVAYSMGALLQVFKYSPIGEDMGQGVVQGKNNYLRMAHDSVSDVAIAYSLYKYSKANGVKTLRVSDFYNETCRKGPFKEFGIGKEVFFKKLRNLNSAKDRLLIAELNMGLDSITLRDDIDCFDVLKHLM
;
A
#
# COMPACT_ATOMS: atom_id res chain seq x y z
N MET A 1 34.06 -45.30 16.50
CA MET A 1 32.98 -44.97 17.46
C MET A 1 32.27 -43.73 16.95
N GLN A 2 31.00 -43.89 16.57
CA GLN A 2 30.13 -42.85 16.00
C GLN A 2 29.84 -41.76 17.04
N ALA A 3 30.16 -40.50 16.71
CA ALA A 3 29.67 -39.34 17.45
C ALA A 3 28.26 -39.03 16.92
N THR A 4 27.25 -39.42 17.68
CA THR A 4 25.83 -39.29 17.32
C THR A 4 25.37 -37.83 17.34
N ASP A 5 24.71 -37.44 16.24
CA ASP A 5 24.02 -36.17 15.94
C ASP A 5 22.96 -35.75 16.99
N THR A 6 23.41 -35.36 18.17
CA THR A 6 22.52 -34.99 19.30
C THR A 6 22.22 -33.48 19.40
N PRO A 7 23.10 -32.54 18.98
CA PRO A 7 22.80 -31.09 19.08
C PRO A 7 21.70 -30.60 18.15
N SER A 8 21.48 -31.27 16.99
CA SER A 8 20.54 -30.81 15.97
C SER A 8 19.07 -31.05 16.34
N ILE A 9 18.79 -32.06 17.18
CA ILE A 9 17.43 -32.39 17.63
C ILE A 9 16.98 -31.46 18.77
N ILE A 10 17.90 -31.06 19.66
CA ILE A 10 17.61 -30.11 20.77
C ILE A 10 17.23 -28.73 20.23
N HIS A 11 17.94 -28.26 19.19
CA HIS A 11 17.64 -26.99 18.54
C HIS A 11 16.28 -27.03 17.81
N ARG A 12 15.92 -28.16 17.20
CA ARG A 12 14.62 -28.37 16.55
C ARG A 12 13.46 -28.42 17.54
N TYR A 13 13.63 -29.00 18.73
CA TYR A 13 12.51 -29.13 19.69
C TYR A 13 12.15 -27.80 20.38
N PHE A 14 13.14 -26.94 20.67
CA PHE A 14 12.92 -25.67 21.38
C PHE A 14 12.40 -24.51 20.52
N MET A 15 12.71 -24.49 19.21
CA MET A 15 12.20 -23.47 18.28
C MET A 15 10.74 -23.72 17.87
N ILE A 16 10.26 -24.97 17.86
CA ILE A 16 8.99 -25.35 17.21
C ILE A 16 7.74 -25.17 18.12
N LYS A 17 7.87 -25.12 19.45
CA LYS A 17 6.69 -24.99 20.36
C LYS A 17 6.52 -23.62 21.05
N ASN A 18 7.46 -22.68 20.91
CA ASN A 18 7.39 -21.39 21.62
C ASN A 18 6.73 -20.24 20.84
N SER A 19 6.34 -20.46 19.59
CA SER A 19 5.65 -19.45 18.76
C SER A 19 4.14 -19.35 19.02
N SER A 20 3.55 -20.23 19.83
CA SER A 20 2.10 -20.27 20.10
C SER A 20 1.69 -20.03 21.56
N PHE A 21 2.60 -19.57 22.43
CA PHE A 21 2.24 -19.13 23.78
C PHE A 21 1.90 -17.63 23.81
N GLN A 22 0.76 -17.29 23.21
CA GLN A 22 -0.08 -16.20 23.71
C GLN A 22 -1.32 -16.85 24.32
N THR A 23 -1.42 -16.75 25.65
CA THR A 23 -2.59 -17.07 26.50
C THR A 23 -3.17 -18.48 26.37
N CYS A 24 -2.75 -19.40 27.24
CA CYS A 24 -3.55 -20.58 27.55
C CYS A 24 -3.33 -21.01 29.02
N ASN A 25 -4.31 -20.73 29.87
CA ASN A 25 -4.41 -21.13 31.29
C ASN A 25 -4.70 -22.65 31.44
N THR A 26 -3.88 -23.51 30.83
CA THR A 26 -3.99 -24.96 31.03
C THR A 26 -2.61 -25.54 31.37
N LEU A 27 -2.18 -25.33 32.62
CA LEU A 27 -1.21 -26.21 33.27
C LEU A 27 -1.90 -27.55 33.54
N ASN A 28 -1.37 -28.66 33.01
CA ASN A 28 -1.04 -29.82 33.87
C ASN A 28 -0.43 -31.06 33.17
N ILE A 29 -0.41 -31.19 31.84
CA ILE A 29 0.13 -32.43 31.21
C ILE A 29 1.46 -32.22 30.45
N LYS A 30 1.68 -31.04 29.82
CA LYS A 30 2.91 -30.77 29.05
C LYS A 30 4.15 -30.44 29.88
N ALA A 31 3.98 -30.05 31.14
CA ALA A 31 5.09 -29.75 32.04
C ALA A 31 5.88 -31.02 32.45
N LEU A 32 5.18 -32.16 32.56
CA LEU A 32 5.79 -33.43 32.94
C LEU A 32 6.70 -33.98 31.82
N GLU A 33 6.25 -33.85 30.56
CA GLU A 33 6.99 -34.30 29.38
C GLU A 33 8.26 -33.46 29.15
N LEU A 34 8.20 -32.16 29.46
CA LEU A 34 9.36 -31.27 29.44
C LEU A 34 10.35 -31.63 30.54
N TYR A 35 9.86 -31.93 31.75
CA TYR A 35 10.68 -32.33 32.90
C TYR A 35 11.43 -33.66 32.66
N TYR A 36 10.75 -34.67 32.09
CA TYR A 36 11.39 -35.94 31.73
C TYR A 36 12.46 -35.78 30.65
N ASN A 37 12.25 -34.89 29.67
CA ASN A 37 13.27 -34.58 28.67
C ASN A 37 14.43 -33.77 29.26
N ILE A 38 14.21 -32.82 30.16
CA ILE A 38 15.32 -32.09 30.81
C ILE A 38 16.24 -33.04 31.59
N LYS A 39 15.66 -34.02 32.31
CA LYS A 39 16.43 -35.05 33.03
C LYS A 39 17.13 -36.03 32.08
N LYS A 40 16.46 -36.49 31.02
CA LYS A 40 17.04 -37.45 30.05
C LYS A 40 18.20 -36.84 29.24
N TRP A 41 18.24 -35.52 29.08
CA TRP A 41 19.24 -34.81 28.28
C TRP A 41 20.30 -34.09 29.14
N ASN A 42 20.30 -34.33 30.46
CA ASN A 42 21.25 -33.79 31.43
C ASN A 42 21.44 -32.25 31.34
N ILE A 43 20.33 -31.52 31.13
CA ILE A 43 20.35 -30.05 31.05
C ILE A 43 20.31 -29.50 32.48
N GLU A 44 21.42 -28.97 32.98
CA GLU A 44 21.48 -28.27 34.26
C GLU A 44 20.65 -26.98 34.19
N LEU A 45 19.55 -26.93 34.95
CA LEU A 45 18.62 -25.80 35.03
C LEU A 45 19.18 -24.57 35.76
N ASP A 46 20.37 -24.66 36.34
CA ASP A 46 21.07 -23.58 37.07
C ASP A 46 21.67 -22.51 36.13
N THR A 47 21.46 -22.67 34.81
CA THR A 47 22.15 -21.92 33.75
C THR A 47 21.35 -20.76 33.14
N LEU A 48 20.19 -20.41 33.70
CA LEU A 48 19.34 -19.34 33.16
C LEU A 48 19.94 -17.93 33.33
N LEU A 49 20.95 -17.74 34.19
CA LEU A 49 21.67 -16.46 34.40
C LEU A 49 20.75 -15.25 34.64
N GLY A 50 19.55 -15.47 35.17
CA GLY A 50 18.54 -14.43 35.37
C GLY A 50 17.71 -14.05 34.13
N LYS A 51 17.76 -14.85 33.05
CA LYS A 51 16.90 -14.70 31.88
C LYS A 51 15.54 -15.35 32.13
N PRO A 52 14.42 -14.71 31.75
CA PRO A 52 13.08 -15.29 31.90
C PRO A 52 12.87 -16.49 30.97
N ARG A 53 13.64 -16.60 29.87
CA ARG A 53 13.59 -17.70 28.89
C ARG A 53 14.98 -17.96 28.29
N VAL A 54 15.32 -19.23 28.05
CA VAL A 54 16.45 -19.59 27.18
C VAL A 54 16.06 -19.26 25.74
N GLY A 55 16.94 -18.55 25.02
CA GLY A 55 16.66 -18.10 23.66
C GLY A 55 17.94 -17.79 22.88
N CYS A 56 17.78 -17.23 21.68
CA CYS A 56 18.89 -16.91 20.79
C CYS A 56 19.91 -15.96 21.42
N VAL A 57 21.18 -16.09 21.01
CA VAL A 57 22.27 -15.15 21.38
C VAL A 57 21.95 -13.74 20.87
N ILE A 58 21.30 -13.62 19.72
CA ILE A 58 20.77 -12.35 19.24
C ILE A 58 19.29 -12.51 18.91
N CYS A 59 18.43 -11.64 19.44
CA CYS A 59 17.00 -11.71 19.22
C CYS A 59 16.43 -10.30 18.98
N PRO A 60 15.69 -10.05 17.90
CA PRO A 60 15.02 -8.76 17.71
C PRO A 60 13.95 -8.52 18.80
N PHE A 61 13.44 -9.57 19.44
CA PHE A 61 12.43 -9.47 20.50
C PHE A 61 13.01 -9.53 21.93
N SER A 62 14.34 -9.49 22.09
CA SER A 62 14.97 -9.47 23.43
C SER A 62 14.69 -8.18 24.19
N SER A 63 14.63 -8.32 25.52
CA SER A 63 14.61 -7.20 26.46
C SER A 63 16.01 -6.60 26.65
N PRO A 64 16.15 -5.35 27.16
CA PRO A 64 17.47 -4.79 27.45
C PRO A 64 18.25 -5.61 28.47
N TRP A 65 17.52 -6.22 29.42
CA TRP A 65 18.07 -7.11 30.42
C TRP A 65 18.69 -8.36 29.79
N ASP A 66 18.00 -8.99 28.86
CA ASP A 66 18.52 -10.16 28.13
C ASP A 66 19.76 -9.81 27.31
N ASP A 67 19.75 -8.66 26.62
CA ASP A 67 20.88 -8.19 25.82
C ASP A 67 22.10 -7.93 26.70
N MET A 68 21.93 -7.34 27.89
CA MET A 68 22.99 -7.13 28.87
C MET A 68 23.61 -8.45 29.33
N ILE A 69 22.79 -9.43 29.72
CA ILE A 69 23.28 -10.75 30.17
C ILE A 69 24.05 -11.44 29.05
N VAL A 70 23.51 -11.46 27.83
CA VAL A 70 24.18 -12.09 26.69
C VAL A 70 25.49 -11.37 26.38
N ASN A 71 25.49 -10.04 26.36
CA ASN A 71 26.70 -9.28 26.06
C ASN A 71 27.80 -9.49 27.12
N ARG A 72 27.44 -9.70 28.39
CA ARG A 72 28.41 -9.99 29.46
C ARG A 72 28.91 -11.42 29.44
N THR A 73 28.03 -12.40 29.25
CA THR A 73 28.35 -13.82 29.44
C THR A 73 28.71 -14.55 28.13
N TYR A 74 28.16 -14.11 27.00
CA TYR A 74 28.33 -14.75 25.69
C TYR A 74 28.87 -13.79 24.63
N HIS A 75 29.64 -12.77 25.04
CA HIS A 75 30.18 -11.74 24.14
C HIS A 75 30.83 -12.31 22.88
N SER A 76 31.70 -13.32 23.04
CA SER A 76 32.42 -13.95 21.93
C SER A 76 31.49 -14.61 20.91
N LYS A 77 30.34 -15.16 21.35
CA LYS A 77 29.31 -15.73 20.46
C LYS A 77 28.41 -14.67 19.85
N LEU A 78 28.27 -13.51 20.51
CA LEU A 78 27.46 -12.38 20.08
C LEU A 78 28.17 -11.52 19.02
N SER A 79 29.49 -11.30 19.16
CA SER A 79 30.29 -10.41 18.31
C SER A 79 30.04 -10.62 16.81
N PRO A 80 30.10 -11.84 16.25
CA PRO A 80 29.95 -12.03 14.81
C PRO A 80 28.60 -11.54 14.26
N PHE A 81 27.55 -11.53 15.08
CA PHE A 81 26.24 -11.02 14.70
C PHE A 81 26.15 -9.50 14.84
N LEU A 82 26.73 -8.94 15.91
CA LEU A 82 26.79 -7.49 16.12
C LEU A 82 27.65 -6.82 15.05
N ASP A 83 28.80 -7.39 14.72
CA ASP A 83 29.73 -6.90 13.69
C ASP A 83 29.01 -6.79 12.34
N ARG A 84 28.22 -7.81 11.97
CA ARG A 84 27.40 -7.77 10.74
C ARG A 84 26.35 -6.66 10.78
N ILE A 85 25.73 -6.39 11.93
CA ILE A 85 24.75 -5.30 12.08
C ILE A 85 25.44 -3.94 11.96
N ILE A 86 26.61 -3.81 12.58
CA ILE A 86 27.47 -2.63 12.51
C ILE A 86 27.88 -2.35 11.06
N ASP A 87 28.35 -3.36 10.34
CA ASP A 87 28.76 -3.24 8.94
C ASP A 87 27.58 -2.84 8.04
N MET A 88 26.41 -3.46 8.22
CA MET A 88 25.19 -3.06 7.52
C MET A 88 24.80 -1.60 7.83
N ALA A 89 24.95 -1.15 9.08
CA ALA A 89 24.64 0.22 9.46
C ALA A 89 25.65 1.23 8.89
N LYS A 90 26.94 0.87 8.80
CA LYS A 90 27.99 1.64 8.12
C LYS A 90 27.72 1.78 6.62
N GLN A 91 27.40 0.68 5.94
CA GLN A 91 27.01 0.70 4.51
C GLN A 91 25.83 1.64 4.26
N ARG A 92 24.88 1.69 5.19
CA ARG A 92 23.71 2.57 5.14
C ARG A 92 23.98 4.02 5.56
N ARG A 93 25.21 4.36 5.97
CA ARG A 93 25.62 5.68 6.45
C ARG A 93 24.72 6.20 7.58
N ILE A 94 24.37 5.34 8.53
CA ILE A 94 23.54 5.73 9.69
C ILE A 94 24.36 6.65 10.62
N PRO A 95 23.87 7.86 10.94
CA PRO A 95 24.53 8.75 11.90
C PRO A 95 24.45 8.15 13.32
N ASN A 96 25.40 8.51 14.19
CA ASN A 96 25.46 8.06 15.59
C ASN A 96 25.35 6.53 15.74
N LEU A 97 26.25 5.81 15.07
CA LEU A 97 26.24 4.34 15.00
C LEU A 97 26.19 3.67 16.39
N ASP A 98 26.95 4.18 17.36
CA ASP A 98 26.99 3.61 18.71
C ASP A 98 25.64 3.69 19.41
N GLU A 99 24.95 4.83 19.29
CA GLU A 99 23.61 5.03 19.85
C GLU A 99 22.59 4.14 19.11
N TYR A 100 22.68 4.07 17.78
CA TYR A 100 21.82 3.21 16.96
C TYR A 100 21.91 1.72 17.36
N ILE A 101 23.11 1.23 17.69
CA ILE A 101 23.32 -0.14 18.15
C ILE A 101 22.83 -0.32 19.59
N LYS A 102 23.24 0.55 20.52
CA LYS A 102 22.87 0.48 21.95
C LYS A 102 21.37 0.59 22.20
N GLU A 103 20.70 1.49 21.48
CA GLU A 103 19.24 1.67 21.57
C GLU A 103 18.46 0.62 20.78
N ARG A 104 19.16 -0.24 20.02
CA ARG A 104 18.59 -1.35 19.25
C ARG A 104 17.68 -0.88 18.12
N LYS A 105 17.92 0.32 17.58
CA LYS A 105 17.21 0.89 16.43
C LYS A 105 17.34 0.00 15.18
N TRP A 106 18.37 -0.86 15.11
CA TRP A 106 18.53 -1.88 14.06
C TRP A 106 17.39 -2.90 13.99
N LYS A 107 16.64 -3.12 15.08
CA LYS A 107 15.45 -3.99 15.12
C LYS A 107 14.30 -3.45 14.26
N LEU A 108 14.24 -2.13 14.06
CA LEU A 108 13.16 -1.41 13.37
C LEU A 108 13.38 -1.29 11.86
N ARG A 109 14.32 -2.05 11.28
CA ARG A 109 14.65 -1.93 9.86
C ARG A 109 13.46 -2.33 8.99
N ALA A 110 12.81 -1.33 8.39
CA ALA A 110 11.84 -1.52 7.33
C ALA A 110 12.53 -1.61 5.96
N SER A 111 12.32 -2.71 5.24
CA SER A 111 12.71 -2.91 3.84
C SER A 111 14.22 -3.07 3.54
N GLY A 112 14.51 -3.65 2.37
CA GLY A 112 15.87 -3.97 1.91
C GLY A 112 16.53 -2.91 1.03
N ARG A 113 15.93 -1.71 0.89
CA ARG A 113 16.35 -0.67 -0.08
C ARG A 113 17.84 -0.32 -0.07
N ASN A 114 18.45 -0.33 1.11
CA ASN A 114 19.85 0.09 1.27
C ASN A 114 20.77 -1.11 1.57
N LEU A 115 20.33 -2.34 1.26
CA LEU A 115 21.19 -3.51 1.25
C LEU A 115 21.72 -3.67 -0.18
N GLU A 116 22.96 -3.23 -0.40
CA GLU A 116 23.67 -3.45 -1.68
C GLU A 116 23.79 -4.94 -2.05
N THR A 117 23.47 -5.84 -1.12
CA THR A 117 23.69 -7.28 -1.20
C THR A 117 22.64 -8.07 -1.98
N THR A 118 21.47 -7.52 -2.31
CA THR A 118 20.45 -8.30 -3.03
C THR A 118 20.58 -8.15 -4.54
N ARG A 119 21.37 -9.05 -5.15
CA ARG A 119 21.37 -9.30 -6.61
C ARG A 119 20.03 -9.87 -7.09
N THR A 120 19.21 -10.39 -6.19
CA THR A 120 17.94 -11.05 -6.50
C THR A 120 16.85 -10.05 -6.87
N LYS A 121 16.34 -10.13 -8.10
CA LYS A 121 15.20 -9.33 -8.59
C LYS A 121 14.13 -10.24 -9.18
N VAL A 122 12.88 -9.97 -8.85
CA VAL A 122 11.71 -10.67 -9.41
C VAL A 122 10.80 -9.65 -10.08
N MET A 123 10.51 -9.85 -11.36
CA MET A 123 9.66 -8.96 -12.16
C MET A 123 8.50 -9.75 -12.76
N PHE A 124 7.28 -9.26 -12.59
CA PHE A 124 6.09 -9.84 -13.22
C PHE A 124 5.73 -9.02 -14.47
N LYS A 125 5.76 -9.65 -15.66
CA LYS A 125 5.53 -8.96 -16.94
C LYS A 125 4.07 -8.98 -17.38
N SER A 126 3.37 -10.07 -17.09
CA SER A 126 1.95 -10.26 -17.42
C SER A 126 1.34 -11.18 -16.37
N LEU A 127 0.09 -10.94 -16.00
CA LEU A 127 -0.61 -11.66 -14.93
C LEU A 127 -1.82 -12.45 -15.44
N THR A 128 -2.57 -11.88 -16.39
CA THR A 128 -3.74 -12.51 -17.03
C THR A 128 -3.78 -12.15 -18.52
N PRO A 129 -4.19 -13.07 -19.41
CA PRO A 129 -4.44 -14.51 -19.19
C PRO A 129 -3.15 -15.35 -19.11
N LYS A 130 -1.97 -14.72 -19.31
CA LYS A 130 -0.66 -15.37 -19.26
C LYS A 130 0.13 -14.86 -18.06
N PHE A 131 0.40 -15.72 -17.08
CA PHE A 131 1.30 -15.36 -16.00
C PHE A 131 2.76 -15.49 -16.48
N SER A 132 3.57 -14.46 -16.28
CA SER A 132 5.00 -14.49 -16.61
C SER A 132 5.83 -13.73 -15.58
N ALA A 133 6.81 -14.43 -15.00
CA ALA A 133 7.76 -13.90 -14.04
C ALA A 133 9.20 -14.09 -14.54
N LYS A 134 10.00 -13.01 -14.52
CA LYS A 134 11.44 -13.05 -14.75
C LYS A 134 12.16 -12.91 -13.42
N VAL A 135 13.03 -13.86 -13.10
CA VAL A 135 13.85 -13.88 -11.89
C VAL A 135 15.32 -13.72 -12.28
N ILE A 136 16.00 -12.85 -11.55
CA ILE A 136 17.44 -12.63 -11.62
C ILE A 136 18.02 -12.96 -10.25
N GLY A 137 19.12 -13.72 -10.17
CA GLY A 137 19.82 -14.02 -8.91
C GLY A 137 19.01 -14.86 -7.92
N GLY A 138 18.21 -15.83 -8.39
CA GLY A 138 17.39 -16.69 -7.54
C GLY A 138 18.22 -17.72 -6.76
N HIS A 139 17.91 -17.90 -5.47
CA HIS A 139 18.69 -18.77 -4.58
C HIS A 139 18.34 -20.26 -4.68
N LYS A 140 17.10 -20.59 -5.03
CA LYS A 140 16.59 -21.97 -5.13
C LYS A 140 15.87 -22.17 -6.46
N GLN A 141 15.79 -23.42 -6.90
CA GLN A 141 15.03 -23.73 -8.10
C GLN A 141 13.53 -23.61 -7.82
N ILE A 142 12.81 -23.05 -8.78
CA ILE A 142 11.35 -22.91 -8.66
C ILE A 142 10.63 -24.26 -8.69
N ILE A 143 11.20 -25.25 -9.37
CA ILE A 143 10.64 -26.61 -9.46
C ILE A 143 10.50 -27.27 -8.09
N ASP A 144 11.43 -27.01 -7.17
CA ASP A 144 11.42 -27.55 -5.81
C ASP A 144 10.21 -27.06 -5.00
N TRP A 145 9.60 -25.94 -5.40
CA TRP A 145 8.45 -25.33 -4.73
C TRP A 145 7.11 -25.58 -5.41
N LEU A 146 7.09 -26.11 -6.64
CA LEU A 146 5.87 -26.48 -7.35
C LEU A 146 5.00 -27.53 -6.60
N PRO A 147 5.55 -28.51 -5.86
CA PRO A 147 4.70 -29.43 -5.09
C PRO A 147 3.79 -28.75 -4.07
N VAL A 148 4.07 -27.50 -3.66
CA VAL A 148 3.18 -26.76 -2.75
C VAL A 148 1.84 -26.42 -3.42
N LEU A 149 1.84 -26.16 -4.73
CA LEU A 149 0.67 -25.71 -5.48
C LEU A 149 -0.26 -26.85 -5.89
N GLY A 150 0.32 -28.02 -6.17
CA GLY A 150 -0.43 -29.16 -6.69
C GLY A 150 0.48 -30.28 -7.18
N VAL A 151 -0.14 -31.29 -7.78
CA VAL A 151 0.57 -32.39 -8.44
C VAL A 151 1.05 -31.89 -9.79
N PHE A 152 2.32 -32.12 -10.11
CA PHE A 152 2.86 -31.69 -11.39
C PHE A 152 3.70 -32.79 -12.05
N ASN A 153 3.75 -32.74 -13.37
CA ASN A 153 4.61 -33.54 -14.21
C ASN A 153 5.46 -32.62 -15.07
N THR A 154 6.75 -32.94 -15.23
CA THR A 154 7.68 -32.17 -16.06
C THR A 154 8.34 -33.05 -17.09
N LYS A 155 8.71 -32.42 -18.21
CA LYS A 155 9.62 -32.95 -19.21
C LYS A 155 10.74 -31.94 -19.39
N GLU A 156 11.96 -32.37 -19.17
CA GLU A 156 13.15 -31.52 -19.31
C GLU A 156 13.74 -31.68 -20.72
N LYS A 157 13.99 -30.55 -21.40
CA LYS A 157 14.71 -30.49 -22.67
C LYS A 157 15.78 -29.39 -22.58
N GLY A 158 16.98 -29.75 -22.14
CA GLY A 158 18.10 -28.82 -22.01
C GLY A 158 17.82 -27.72 -20.99
N LYS A 159 17.90 -26.44 -21.39
CA LYS A 159 17.61 -25.28 -20.53
C LYS A 159 16.12 -24.93 -20.39
N LYS A 160 15.23 -25.73 -21.01
CA LYS A 160 13.78 -25.53 -20.94
C LYS A 160 13.12 -26.70 -20.22
N ILE A 161 12.23 -26.38 -19.31
CA ILE A 161 11.36 -27.34 -18.62
C ILE A 161 9.93 -27.01 -19.00
N ASN A 162 9.24 -27.97 -19.60
CA ASN A 162 7.81 -27.88 -19.89
C ASN A 162 7.07 -28.82 -18.95
N GLY A 163 5.95 -28.40 -18.38
CA GLY A 163 5.21 -29.23 -17.46
C GLY A 163 3.72 -28.91 -17.38
N GLU A 164 3.01 -29.78 -16.69
CA GLU A 164 1.60 -29.65 -16.38
C GLU A 164 1.43 -29.68 -14.87
N LEU A 165 0.73 -28.69 -14.33
CA LEU A 165 0.43 -28.52 -12.92
C LEU A 165 -1.08 -28.69 -12.72
N LYS A 166 -1.46 -29.78 -12.04
CA LYS A 166 -2.83 -30.06 -11.65
C LYS A 166 -3.11 -29.43 -10.29
N ILE A 167 -4.04 -28.48 -10.27
CA ILE A 167 -4.52 -27.82 -9.06
C ILE A 167 -6.02 -28.08 -8.98
N LYS A 168 -6.45 -28.81 -7.95
CA LYS A 168 -7.83 -29.33 -7.85
C LYS A 168 -8.19 -30.10 -9.14
N ASP A 169 -9.24 -29.69 -9.84
CA ASP A 169 -9.74 -30.35 -11.06
C ASP A 169 -9.23 -29.72 -12.36
N LYS A 170 -8.35 -28.71 -12.29
CA LYS A 170 -7.82 -27.98 -13.46
C LYS A 170 -6.35 -28.29 -13.70
N VAL A 171 -5.96 -28.34 -14.96
CA VAL A 171 -4.58 -28.59 -15.40
C VAL A 171 -4.05 -27.35 -16.11
N TYR A 172 -2.94 -26.81 -15.60
CA TYR A 172 -2.26 -25.64 -16.14
C TYR A 172 -0.92 -26.04 -16.74
N LYS A 173 -0.69 -25.69 -18.00
CA LYS A 173 0.63 -25.86 -18.62
C LYS A 173 1.57 -24.78 -18.10
N PHE A 174 2.84 -25.12 -17.89
CA PHE A 174 3.86 -24.15 -17.52
C PHE A 174 5.18 -24.41 -18.23
N ASP A 175 5.94 -23.35 -18.38
CA ASP A 175 7.25 -23.32 -19.03
C ASP A 175 8.26 -22.61 -18.13
N ILE A 176 9.44 -23.20 -17.98
CA ILE A 176 10.58 -22.62 -17.26
C ILE A 176 11.75 -22.54 -18.23
N GLU A 177 12.22 -21.34 -18.51
CA GLU A 177 13.37 -21.10 -19.39
C GLU A 177 14.52 -20.53 -18.56
N TYR A 178 15.58 -21.32 -18.40
CA TYR A 178 16.77 -20.93 -17.67
C TYR A 178 17.77 -20.23 -18.60
N THR A 179 18.21 -19.03 -18.22
CA THR A 179 19.36 -18.39 -18.86
C THR A 179 20.65 -18.98 -18.28
N ASP A 180 20.69 -19.13 -16.96
CA ASP A 180 21.73 -19.79 -16.16
C ASP A 180 21.13 -20.43 -14.89
N LYS A 181 21.96 -20.83 -13.91
CA LYS A 181 21.51 -21.49 -12.68
C LYS A 181 20.64 -20.61 -11.77
N GLU A 182 20.81 -19.29 -11.82
CA GLU A 182 20.17 -18.33 -10.91
C GLU A 182 19.10 -17.47 -11.63
N ASN A 183 19.18 -17.38 -12.96
CA ASN A 183 18.34 -16.52 -13.79
C ASN A 183 17.38 -17.35 -14.65
N TYR A 184 16.08 -17.12 -14.52
CA TYR A 184 15.06 -17.86 -15.26
C TYR A 184 13.79 -17.04 -15.55
N THR A 185 13.03 -17.49 -16.54
CA THR A 185 11.68 -17.00 -16.83
C THR A 185 10.67 -18.13 -16.60
N PHE A 186 9.70 -17.91 -15.74
CA PHE A 186 8.61 -18.83 -15.46
C PHE A 186 7.31 -18.31 -16.08
N THR A 187 6.65 -19.15 -16.87
CA THR A 187 5.46 -18.78 -17.63
C THR A 187 4.36 -19.82 -17.44
N VAL A 188 3.13 -19.37 -17.20
CA VAL A 188 1.93 -20.22 -17.15
C VAL A 188 0.90 -19.62 -18.11
N PRO A 189 0.74 -20.17 -19.33
CA PRO A 189 -0.33 -19.75 -20.24
C PRO A 189 -1.72 -20.12 -19.68
N ASN A 190 -2.72 -19.29 -20.00
CA ASN A 190 -4.14 -19.53 -19.72
C ASN A 190 -4.48 -19.74 -18.24
N VAL A 191 -4.06 -18.79 -17.39
CA VAL A 191 -4.50 -18.73 -15.99
C VAL A 191 -5.94 -18.24 -15.95
N THR A 192 -6.88 -19.18 -15.80
CA THR A 192 -8.33 -18.92 -15.75
C THR A 192 -8.82 -18.48 -14.36
N GLU A 193 -8.08 -18.81 -13.30
CA GLU A 193 -8.49 -18.54 -11.91
C GLU A 193 -7.67 -17.40 -11.30
N PRO A 194 -8.29 -16.25 -10.97
CA PRO A 194 -7.58 -15.11 -10.39
C PRO A 194 -6.84 -15.45 -9.07
N GLN A 195 -7.38 -16.38 -8.29
CA GLN A 195 -6.78 -16.82 -7.01
C GLN A 195 -5.45 -17.57 -7.18
N LEU A 196 -5.15 -18.09 -8.37
CA LEU A 196 -3.89 -18.78 -8.65
C LEU A 196 -2.71 -17.79 -8.78
N ILE A 197 -2.97 -16.57 -9.26
CA ILE A 197 -1.92 -15.58 -9.49
C ILE A 197 -1.17 -15.22 -8.21
N PRO A 198 -1.82 -14.90 -7.07
CA PRO A 198 -1.13 -14.69 -5.81
C PRO A 198 -0.27 -15.88 -5.38
N LEU A 199 -0.75 -17.11 -5.57
CA LEU A 199 0.00 -18.32 -5.20
C LEU A 199 1.25 -18.51 -6.07
N LEU A 200 1.14 -18.29 -7.38
CA LEU A 200 2.28 -18.32 -8.31
C LEU A 200 3.30 -17.24 -7.95
N LYS A 201 2.87 -15.99 -7.68
CA LYS A 201 3.76 -14.92 -7.21
C LYS A 201 4.52 -15.32 -5.95
N ARG A 202 3.82 -15.89 -4.97
CA ARG A 202 4.40 -16.33 -3.70
C ARG A 202 5.41 -17.46 -3.89
N VAL A 203 5.15 -18.43 -4.76
CA VAL A 203 6.12 -19.49 -5.09
C VAL A 203 7.37 -18.91 -5.75
N VAL A 204 7.21 -18.01 -6.72
CA VAL A 204 8.35 -17.33 -7.37
C VAL A 204 9.18 -16.54 -6.36
N TYR A 205 8.54 -15.78 -5.47
CA TYR A 205 9.26 -15.07 -4.41
C TYR A 205 9.96 -16.02 -3.45
N LYS A 206 9.31 -17.13 -3.11
CA LYS A 206 9.87 -18.11 -2.19
C LYS A 206 11.09 -18.81 -2.77
N SER A 207 11.05 -19.22 -4.04
CA SER A 207 12.23 -19.81 -4.71
C SER A 207 13.35 -18.78 -4.88
N ALA A 208 13.03 -17.54 -5.24
CA ALA A 208 14.03 -16.49 -5.45
C ALA A 208 14.77 -16.11 -4.17
N TYR A 209 14.07 -15.94 -3.03
CA TYR A 209 14.62 -15.37 -1.80
C TYR A 209 14.91 -16.38 -0.67
N CYS A 210 14.68 -17.69 -0.86
CA CYS A 210 14.86 -18.67 0.21
C CYS A 210 16.33 -18.81 0.64
N ILE A 211 16.60 -18.56 1.93
CA ILE A 211 17.89 -18.77 2.60
C ILE A 211 17.87 -19.95 3.59
N ASN A 212 16.90 -20.86 3.42
CA ASN A 212 16.70 -22.00 4.32
C ASN A 212 16.36 -21.60 5.77
N CYS A 213 15.59 -20.53 5.99
CA CYS A 213 15.27 -19.99 7.32
C CYS A 213 14.25 -20.80 8.15
N GLU A 214 13.75 -21.93 7.62
CA GLU A 214 12.80 -22.85 8.30
C GLU A 214 11.44 -22.25 8.74
N GLY A 215 11.22 -20.93 8.64
CA GLY A 215 9.98 -20.30 9.10
C GLY A 215 8.72 -20.86 8.42
N CYS A 216 8.79 -21.23 7.14
CA CYS A 216 7.65 -21.82 6.44
C CYS A 216 7.43 -23.32 6.71
N GLU A 217 8.41 -24.01 7.30
CA GLU A 217 8.30 -25.41 7.72
C GLU A 217 7.45 -25.52 8.99
N VAL A 218 7.59 -24.55 9.91
CA VAL A 218 6.73 -24.42 11.11
C VAL A 218 5.25 -24.25 10.75
N GLU A 219 4.96 -23.54 9.66
CA GLU A 219 3.60 -23.31 9.17
C GLU A 219 2.97 -24.53 8.47
N CYS A 220 3.75 -25.59 8.22
CA CYS A 220 3.26 -26.79 7.54
C CYS A 220 2.55 -27.72 8.54
N PRO A 221 1.21 -27.86 8.47
CA PRO A 221 0.46 -28.64 9.46
C PRO A 221 0.75 -30.15 9.40
N THR A 222 1.22 -30.65 8.25
CA THR A 222 1.50 -32.08 8.03
C THR A 222 2.99 -32.43 8.11
N GLY A 223 3.86 -31.45 8.36
CA GLY A 223 5.32 -31.65 8.35
C GLY A 223 5.86 -32.13 7.00
N ALA A 224 5.18 -31.80 5.89
CA ALA A 224 5.56 -32.24 4.55
C ALA A 224 6.74 -31.46 3.95
N LEU A 225 7.03 -30.26 4.46
CA LEU A 225 8.06 -29.36 3.94
C LEU A 225 9.29 -29.40 4.83
N SER A 226 10.45 -29.71 4.26
CA SER A 226 11.77 -29.57 4.87
C SER A 226 12.57 -28.59 4.03
N VAL A 227 13.09 -27.52 4.60
CA VAL A 227 13.90 -26.56 3.84
C VAL A 227 15.39 -26.67 4.11
N TYR A 228 15.84 -27.40 5.14
CA TYR A 228 17.25 -27.59 5.46
C TYR A 228 17.65 -29.07 5.34
N PRO A 229 18.83 -29.41 4.77
CA PRO A 229 19.80 -28.52 4.12
C PRO A 229 19.35 -28.03 2.73
N THR A 230 18.43 -28.74 2.09
CA THR A 230 17.85 -28.42 0.78
C THR A 230 16.32 -28.40 0.87
N VAL A 231 15.67 -27.75 -0.09
CA VAL A 231 14.21 -27.72 -0.17
C VAL A 231 13.72 -29.09 -0.64
N ASN A 232 12.90 -29.72 0.19
CA ASN A 232 12.26 -30.99 -0.10
C ASN A 232 10.80 -30.95 0.39
N ILE A 233 9.87 -31.36 -0.47
CA ILE A 233 8.46 -31.47 -0.14
C ILE A 233 8.02 -32.90 -0.38
N ASN A 234 7.64 -33.58 0.70
CA ASN A 234 7.06 -34.90 0.64
C ASN A 234 5.65 -34.81 0.01
N LYS A 235 5.52 -35.35 -1.20
CA LYS A 235 4.30 -35.28 -2.00
C LYS A 235 3.14 -36.05 -1.36
N ASP A 236 3.42 -37.12 -0.63
CA ASP A 236 2.39 -37.97 0.03
C ASP A 236 1.82 -37.31 1.28
N LYS A 237 2.61 -36.47 1.96
CA LYS A 237 2.18 -35.72 3.15
C LYS A 237 1.60 -34.35 2.84
N CYS A 238 1.90 -33.78 1.68
CA CYS A 238 1.46 -32.43 1.34
C CYS A 238 0.02 -32.43 0.85
N VAL A 239 -0.87 -31.79 1.61
CA VAL A 239 -2.30 -31.66 1.27
C VAL A 239 -2.61 -30.37 0.49
N HIS A 240 -1.59 -29.70 -0.07
CA HIS A 240 -1.71 -28.44 -0.83
C HIS A 240 -2.54 -27.35 -0.12
N CYS A 241 -2.44 -27.25 1.22
CA CYS A 241 -3.20 -26.27 2.01
C CYS A 241 -2.69 -24.83 1.87
N HIS A 242 -1.57 -24.62 1.20
CA HIS A 242 -0.92 -23.33 0.95
C HIS A 242 -0.58 -22.48 2.20
N LYS A 243 -0.73 -22.97 3.44
CA LYS A 243 -0.38 -22.21 4.66
C LYS A 243 1.06 -21.69 4.64
N CYS A 244 1.99 -22.52 4.18
CA CYS A 244 3.39 -22.16 4.02
C CYS A 244 3.64 -21.07 2.94
N LEU A 245 2.63 -20.65 2.16
CA LEU A 245 2.68 -19.50 1.25
C LEU A 245 1.85 -18.31 1.76
N MET A 246 0.96 -18.50 2.74
CA MET A 246 -0.04 -17.49 3.13
C MET A 246 0.28 -16.72 4.40
N PHE A 247 1.26 -17.16 5.18
CA PHE A 247 1.62 -16.55 6.47
C PHE A 247 2.30 -15.16 6.36
N HIS A 248 2.68 -14.73 5.16
CA HIS A 248 3.22 -13.39 4.87
C HIS A 248 2.72 -12.87 3.50
N ASP A 249 2.70 -11.55 3.32
CA ASP A 249 2.18 -10.88 2.10
C ASP A 249 2.76 -11.46 0.79
N ASN A 250 4.10 -11.50 0.66
CA ASN A 250 4.80 -12.10 -0.49
C ASN A 250 5.10 -13.61 -0.31
N GLY A 251 4.52 -14.25 0.71
CA GLY A 251 4.63 -15.69 0.99
C GLY A 251 5.97 -16.17 1.57
N CYS A 252 6.90 -15.26 1.83
CA CYS A 252 8.17 -15.54 2.48
C CYS A 252 8.62 -14.32 3.31
N ILE A 253 9.05 -14.55 4.55
CA ILE A 253 9.52 -13.48 5.45
C ILE A 253 10.75 -12.75 4.89
N VAL A 254 11.64 -13.49 4.23
CA VAL A 254 12.86 -12.96 3.62
C VAL A 254 12.51 -12.10 2.41
N ALA A 255 11.58 -12.55 1.58
CA ALA A 255 11.06 -11.77 0.46
C ALA A 255 10.40 -10.47 0.96
N ASN A 256 9.54 -10.53 1.99
CA ASN A 256 8.94 -9.34 2.61
C ASN A 256 10.00 -8.36 3.16
N SER A 257 11.07 -8.87 3.77
CA SER A 257 12.13 -8.01 4.30
C SER A 257 12.98 -7.35 3.23
N LEU A 258 13.14 -7.96 2.06
CA LEU A 258 14.07 -7.52 1.02
C LEU A 258 13.40 -6.76 -0.12
N ILE A 259 12.17 -7.11 -0.47
CA ILE A 259 11.43 -6.46 -1.55
C ILE A 259 11.14 -5.00 -1.17
N THR A 260 11.60 -4.10 -2.02
CA THR A 260 11.20 -2.70 -2.01
C THR A 260 9.96 -2.55 -2.87
N ASN A 261 8.85 -2.19 -2.23
CA ASN A 261 7.58 -1.89 -2.89
C ASN A 261 7.64 -0.62 -3.77
N MET A 262 8.78 -0.18 -4.32
CA MET A 262 8.89 1.09 -5.04
C MET A 262 9.56 1.00 -6.42
N GLU A 263 10.33 -0.04 -6.73
CA GLU A 263 10.98 -0.15 -8.04
C GLU A 263 10.06 -0.83 -9.05
N GLY A 264 9.29 -0.01 -9.78
CA GLY A 264 8.39 -0.44 -10.86
C GLY A 264 6.96 0.09 -10.80
N LYS A 265 6.64 0.92 -9.81
CA LYS A 265 5.31 1.55 -9.70
C LYS A 265 5.32 2.85 -10.50
N GLY A 266 4.49 2.95 -11.54
CA GLY A 266 4.07 4.25 -12.05
C GLY A 266 3.61 5.13 -10.87
N LYS A 267 3.80 6.45 -10.98
CA LYS A 267 3.46 7.44 -9.95
C LYS A 267 1.97 7.39 -9.56
N ILE A 268 1.54 6.36 -8.82
CA ILE A 268 0.28 6.36 -8.10
C ILE A 268 0.50 7.29 -6.90
N GLY A 269 -0.23 8.40 -6.84
CA GLY A 269 -0.10 9.40 -5.78
C GLY A 269 -0.27 8.79 -4.39
N SER A 270 0.32 9.43 -3.38
CA SER A 270 0.27 8.95 -1.99
C SER A 270 -1.15 9.13 -1.41
N ILE A 271 -1.86 8.02 -1.20
CA ILE A 271 -3.19 8.02 -0.55
C ILE A 271 -3.09 7.96 0.98
N SER A 272 -1.94 7.56 1.53
CA SER A 272 -1.79 7.28 2.97
C SER A 272 -1.55 8.51 3.84
N LYS A 273 -1.31 9.69 3.23
CA LYS A 273 -0.92 10.91 3.96
C LYS A 273 -2.02 11.52 4.83
N TYR A 274 -3.29 11.13 4.61
CA TYR A 274 -4.45 11.59 5.38
C TYR A 274 -4.79 10.69 6.59
N GLY A 275 -4.14 9.52 6.71
CA GLY A 275 -4.49 8.55 7.75
C GLY A 275 -5.97 8.13 7.66
N THR A 276 -6.72 8.37 8.73
CA THR A 276 -8.16 8.07 8.84
C THR A 276 -9.05 9.31 8.85
N PHE A 277 -8.48 10.51 8.66
CA PHE A 277 -9.17 11.78 8.87
C PHE A 277 -9.50 12.45 7.54
N GLY A 278 -10.76 12.83 7.36
CA GLY A 278 -11.19 13.67 6.24
C GLY A 278 -10.83 15.14 6.46
N ILE A 279 -11.20 15.99 5.52
CA ILE A 279 -11.27 17.43 5.73
C ILE A 279 -12.63 17.73 6.37
N HIS A 280 -12.64 18.51 7.46
CA HIS A 280 -13.85 18.85 8.21
C HIS A 280 -14.13 20.34 8.06
N GLU A 281 -15.40 20.71 8.04
CA GLU A 281 -15.83 22.08 7.89
C GLU A 281 -15.32 22.97 9.02
N GLU A 282 -15.57 22.56 10.26
CA GLU A 282 -15.06 23.21 11.47
C GLU A 282 -13.55 23.50 11.42
N TRP A 283 -12.74 22.62 10.82
CA TRP A 283 -11.29 22.81 10.76
C TRP A 283 -10.91 23.85 9.70
N VAL A 284 -11.64 23.88 8.58
CA VAL A 284 -11.45 24.86 7.51
C VAL A 284 -11.92 26.24 7.98
N GLU A 285 -13.06 26.32 8.68
CA GLU A 285 -13.56 27.57 9.28
C GLU A 285 -12.56 28.14 10.30
N GLU A 286 -12.09 27.32 11.25
CA GLU A 286 -11.11 27.73 12.25
C GLU A 286 -9.80 28.17 11.58
N PHE A 287 -9.34 27.46 10.56
CA PHE A 287 -8.13 27.81 9.81
C PHE A 287 -8.26 29.11 9.02
N LEU A 288 -9.36 29.30 8.28
CA LEU A 288 -9.55 30.47 7.44
C LEU A 288 -9.86 31.73 8.25
N SER A 289 -10.31 31.59 9.50
CA SER A 289 -10.52 32.70 10.42
C SER A 289 -9.21 33.34 10.91
N ASP A 290 -8.17 32.54 11.17
CA ASP A 290 -6.83 33.02 11.51
C ASP A 290 -5.73 32.03 11.05
N PRO A 291 -5.34 32.08 9.76
CA PRO A 291 -4.38 31.12 9.20
C PRO A 291 -2.99 31.18 9.82
N GLU A 292 -2.59 32.35 10.34
CA GLU A 292 -1.26 32.57 10.91
C GLU A 292 -1.16 31.92 12.31
N SER A 293 -2.15 32.16 13.16
CA SER A 293 -2.16 31.65 14.53
C SER A 293 -2.62 30.21 14.64
N PHE A 294 -3.38 29.68 13.66
CA PHE A 294 -3.95 28.33 13.69
C PHE A 294 -2.93 27.25 14.06
N TRP A 295 -1.69 27.32 13.56
CA TRP A 295 -0.68 26.29 13.84
C TRP A 295 -0.09 26.34 15.26
N THR A 296 -0.35 27.43 15.99
CA THR A 296 0.08 27.60 17.39
C THR A 296 -1.04 27.30 18.38
N CYS A 297 -2.29 27.58 18.02
CA CYS A 297 -3.47 27.33 18.83
C CYS A 297 -4.58 26.83 17.91
N ASN A 298 -4.89 25.52 17.98
CA ASN A 298 -6.05 24.94 17.30
C ASN A 298 -6.69 23.84 18.15
N SER A 299 -7.90 23.45 17.77
CA SER A 299 -8.68 22.39 18.40
C SER A 299 -8.21 20.95 18.08
N LEU A 300 -7.23 20.78 17.17
CA LEU A 300 -6.85 19.48 16.61
C LEU A 300 -5.80 18.73 17.42
N GLY A 301 -5.96 17.40 17.50
CA GLY A 301 -4.91 16.51 17.98
C GLY A 301 -3.74 16.37 16.99
N ASN A 302 -2.55 16.01 17.49
CA ASN A 302 -1.31 15.95 16.69
C ASN A 302 -1.45 15.22 15.34
N LYS A 303 -2.16 14.09 15.28
CA LYS A 303 -2.37 13.34 14.02
C LYS A 303 -3.40 13.98 13.08
N GLN A 304 -4.36 14.72 13.64
CA GLN A 304 -5.34 15.47 12.85
C GLN A 304 -4.64 16.66 12.18
N VAL A 305 -3.75 17.36 12.88
CA VAL A 305 -2.91 18.44 12.32
C VAL A 305 -2.14 17.97 11.09
N ASP A 306 -1.46 16.82 11.17
CA ASP A 306 -0.69 16.29 10.03
C ASP A 306 -1.58 15.94 8.84
N SER A 307 -2.74 15.34 9.10
CA SER A 307 -3.73 15.04 8.05
C SER A 307 -4.30 16.31 7.42
N PHE A 308 -4.67 17.29 8.24
CA PHE A 308 -5.27 18.53 7.77
C PHE A 308 -4.29 19.35 6.93
N LYS A 309 -3.00 19.41 7.33
CA LYS A 309 -1.93 19.97 6.48
C LYS A 309 -1.85 19.27 5.12
N ALA A 310 -2.04 17.95 5.06
CA ALA A 310 -2.04 17.22 3.79
C ALA A 310 -3.24 17.60 2.90
N TRP A 311 -4.43 17.77 3.50
CA TRP A 311 -5.63 18.24 2.79
C TRP A 311 -5.46 19.67 2.27
N LEU A 312 -5.00 20.61 3.10
CA LEU A 312 -4.77 22.01 2.70
C LEU A 312 -3.72 22.16 1.59
N LYS A 313 -2.68 21.30 1.58
CA LYS A 313 -1.70 21.27 0.49
C LYS A 313 -2.32 20.83 -0.83
N ASP A 314 -3.18 19.82 -0.80
CA ASP A 314 -3.85 19.34 -2.01
C ASP A 314 -4.96 20.29 -2.49
N ALA A 315 -5.58 21.03 -1.55
CA ALA A 315 -6.48 22.13 -1.84
C ALA A 315 -5.75 23.41 -2.30
N GLU A 316 -4.41 23.41 -2.27
CA GLU A 316 -3.52 24.54 -2.64
C GLU A 316 -3.62 25.79 -1.75
N PHE A 317 -4.21 25.68 -0.55
CA PHE A 317 -4.29 26.81 0.40
C PHE A 317 -2.97 27.05 1.12
N ILE A 318 -2.17 25.99 1.29
CA ILE A 318 -0.81 26.10 1.83
C ILE A 318 0.19 25.40 0.92
N ASP A 319 1.42 25.90 0.91
CA ASP A 319 2.50 25.34 0.12
C ASP A 319 3.14 24.10 0.79
N SER A 320 4.15 23.53 0.13
CA SER A 320 4.92 22.40 0.67
C SER A 320 5.57 22.67 2.04
N LYS A 321 5.90 23.93 2.34
CA LYS A 321 6.49 24.43 3.58
C LYS A 321 5.43 24.83 4.62
N CYS A 322 4.14 24.57 4.34
CA CYS A 322 2.99 24.92 5.17
C CYS A 322 2.78 26.44 5.33
N LYS A 323 3.20 27.24 4.35
CA LYS A 323 2.90 28.67 4.28
C LYS A 323 1.63 28.91 3.48
N LEU A 324 0.84 29.90 3.89
CA LEU A 324 -0.36 30.33 3.17
C LEU A 324 0.01 30.76 1.74
N THR A 325 -0.76 30.31 0.75
CA THR A 325 -0.60 30.69 -0.67
C THR A 325 -1.49 31.89 -1.00
N GLU A 326 -1.30 32.48 -2.19
CA GLU A 326 -2.20 33.54 -2.67
C GLU A 326 -3.66 33.07 -2.75
N LEU A 327 -3.89 31.81 -3.15
CA LEU A 327 -5.23 31.21 -3.14
C LEU A 327 -5.77 31.07 -1.71
N GLY A 328 -4.94 30.61 -0.77
CA GLY A 328 -5.32 30.49 0.63
C GLY A 328 -5.69 31.83 1.26
N THR A 329 -4.93 32.89 0.98
CA THR A 329 -5.24 34.26 1.39
C THR A 329 -6.58 34.72 0.81
N PHE A 330 -6.77 34.57 -0.50
CA PHE A 330 -8.02 34.94 -1.16
C PHE A 330 -9.23 34.20 -0.57
N CYS A 331 -9.12 32.90 -0.33
CA CYS A 331 -10.20 32.13 0.29
C CYS A 331 -10.46 32.54 1.74
N SER A 332 -9.42 32.89 2.52
CA SER A 332 -9.58 33.37 3.90
C SER A 332 -10.34 34.71 3.94
N GLU A 333 -10.00 35.64 3.05
CA GLU A 333 -10.64 36.97 2.98
C GLU A 333 -12.11 36.91 2.54
N ASN A 334 -12.49 35.90 1.75
CA ASN A 334 -13.83 35.79 1.15
C ASN A 334 -14.70 34.69 1.79
N TYR A 335 -14.21 33.98 2.82
CA TYR A 335 -14.89 32.80 3.35
C TYR A 335 -16.30 33.06 3.86
N ILE A 336 -16.47 34.17 4.57
CA ILE A 336 -17.75 34.55 5.20
C ILE A 336 -18.85 34.76 4.15
N ASP A 337 -18.50 35.34 3.00
CA ASP A 337 -19.47 35.72 1.96
C ASP A 337 -19.64 34.65 0.88
N GLN A 338 -18.66 33.75 0.71
CA GLN A 338 -18.56 32.83 -0.44
C GLN A 338 -18.18 31.40 -0.03
N SER A 339 -18.68 30.92 1.12
CA SER A 339 -18.40 29.59 1.66
C SER A 339 -18.62 28.46 0.65
N ASP A 340 -19.77 28.45 -0.04
CA ASP A 340 -20.14 27.44 -1.04
C ASP A 340 -19.12 27.36 -2.19
N LEU A 341 -18.77 28.53 -2.75
CA LEU A 341 -17.78 28.63 -3.83
C LEU A 341 -16.40 28.15 -3.37
N ILE A 342 -16.01 28.44 -2.13
CA ILE A 342 -14.71 28.02 -1.60
C ILE A 342 -14.66 26.49 -1.43
N TRP A 343 -15.75 25.86 -1.01
CA TRP A 343 -15.85 24.40 -1.00
C TRP A 343 -15.82 23.79 -2.41
N GLU A 344 -16.42 24.45 -3.40
CA GLU A 344 -16.30 24.05 -4.80
C GLU A 344 -14.84 24.13 -5.29
N ILE A 345 -14.10 25.20 -4.94
CA ILE A 345 -12.67 25.36 -5.25
C ILE A 345 -11.83 24.27 -4.58
N ILE A 346 -12.07 24.01 -3.27
CA ILE A 346 -11.41 22.93 -2.53
C ILE A 346 -11.61 21.62 -3.28
N TRP A 347 -12.86 21.29 -3.65
CA TRP A 347 -13.17 20.05 -4.34
C TRP A 347 -12.47 19.91 -5.69
N VAL A 348 -12.46 20.97 -6.51
CA VAL A 348 -11.73 20.98 -7.80
C VAL A 348 -10.25 20.69 -7.56
N ASN A 349 -9.60 21.41 -6.64
CA ASN A 349 -8.19 21.20 -6.36
C ASN A 349 -7.89 19.79 -5.83
N LEU A 350 -8.76 19.25 -4.97
CA LEU A 350 -8.64 17.87 -4.51
C LEU A 350 -8.76 16.87 -5.67
N VAL A 351 -9.71 17.01 -6.60
CA VAL A 351 -9.80 16.12 -7.77
C VAL A 351 -8.52 16.18 -8.62
N HIS A 352 -7.89 17.36 -8.75
CA HIS A 352 -6.67 17.51 -9.54
C HIS A 352 -5.42 16.96 -8.87
N ASN A 353 -5.29 17.16 -7.56
CA ASN A 353 -4.04 16.94 -6.82
C ASN A 353 -4.04 15.68 -5.95
N ASN A 354 -5.23 15.18 -5.57
CA ASN A 354 -5.39 14.06 -4.67
C ASN A 354 -5.76 12.77 -5.44
N ALA A 355 -4.85 11.80 -5.44
CA ALA A 355 -5.05 10.51 -6.11
C ALA A 355 -6.22 9.68 -5.56
N LEU A 356 -6.58 9.86 -4.28
CA LEU A 356 -7.74 9.21 -3.68
C LEU A 356 -9.04 9.79 -4.25
N ILE A 357 -9.11 11.12 -4.37
CA ILE A 357 -10.29 11.81 -4.89
C ILE A 357 -10.41 11.62 -6.40
N ASP A 358 -9.31 11.75 -7.17
CA ASP A 358 -9.27 11.42 -8.60
C ASP A 358 -9.77 9.98 -8.87
N TRP A 359 -9.35 9.02 -8.05
CA TRP A 359 -9.84 7.65 -8.16
C TRP A 359 -11.33 7.55 -7.86
N TYR A 360 -11.79 8.19 -6.78
CA TYR A 360 -13.20 8.15 -6.37
C TYR A 360 -14.13 8.69 -7.47
N VAL A 361 -13.83 9.88 -8.00
CA VAL A 361 -14.70 10.52 -8.99
C VAL A 361 -14.74 9.78 -10.34
N ASN A 362 -13.73 8.95 -10.60
CA ASN A 362 -13.66 8.10 -11.79
C ASN A 362 -14.20 6.68 -11.56
N GLY A 363 -14.24 6.20 -10.32
CA GLY A 363 -14.68 4.85 -9.97
C GLY A 363 -16.17 4.76 -9.61
N ILE A 364 -16.73 5.78 -8.94
CA ILE A 364 -18.13 5.80 -8.51
C ILE A 364 -18.93 6.72 -9.43
N LYS A 365 -19.93 6.18 -10.12
CA LYS A 365 -20.75 6.95 -11.08
C LYS A 365 -21.72 7.88 -10.35
N VAL A 366 -22.14 8.95 -11.04
CA VAL A 366 -23.26 9.78 -10.60
C VAL A 366 -24.53 8.92 -10.54
N ASN A 367 -25.35 9.13 -9.51
CA ASN A 367 -26.52 8.33 -9.13
C ASN A 367 -26.21 6.88 -8.70
N GLN A 368 -24.96 6.58 -8.33
CA GLN A 368 -24.57 5.29 -7.78
C GLN A 368 -24.60 5.32 -6.25
N THR A 369 -25.31 4.38 -5.64
CA THR A 369 -25.20 4.09 -4.21
C THR A 369 -23.94 3.27 -3.93
N PHE A 370 -23.24 3.58 -2.85
CA PHE A 370 -22.05 2.87 -2.42
C PHE A 370 -21.99 2.76 -0.89
N ALA A 371 -21.20 1.80 -0.42
CA ALA A 371 -20.93 1.57 1.00
C ALA A 371 -19.45 1.31 1.19
N LYS A 372 -18.96 1.43 2.44
CA LYS A 372 -17.54 1.23 2.74
C LYS A 372 -16.97 -0.10 2.22
N PRO A 373 -17.65 -1.26 2.34
CA PRO A 373 -17.09 -2.53 1.85
C PRO A 373 -16.81 -2.53 0.34
N LEU A 374 -17.69 -1.91 -0.46
CA LEU A 374 -17.49 -1.76 -1.90
C LEU A 374 -16.29 -0.86 -2.20
N LEU A 375 -16.16 0.25 -1.48
CA LEU A 375 -15.01 1.15 -1.62
C LEU A 375 -13.70 0.44 -1.26
N ASP A 376 -13.68 -0.32 -0.16
CA ASP A 376 -12.49 -1.08 0.25
C ASP A 376 -12.10 -2.11 -0.82
N GLU A 377 -13.05 -2.79 -1.46
CA GLU A 377 -12.79 -3.76 -2.54
C GLU A 377 -12.21 -3.08 -3.79
N LEU A 378 -12.89 -2.06 -4.32
CA LEU A 378 -12.46 -1.33 -5.51
C LEU A 378 -11.11 -0.62 -5.27
N ALA A 379 -10.90 -0.07 -4.08
CA ALA A 379 -9.65 0.57 -3.72
C ALA A 379 -8.52 -0.46 -3.57
N MET A 380 -8.80 -1.67 -3.07
CA MET A 380 -7.79 -2.73 -3.01
C MET A 380 -7.38 -3.21 -4.39
N GLU A 381 -8.29 -3.23 -5.37
CA GLU A 381 -7.94 -3.51 -6.76
C GLU A 381 -7.01 -2.44 -7.33
N ALA A 382 -7.32 -1.16 -7.11
CA ALA A 382 -6.54 -0.03 -7.64
C ALA A 382 -5.20 0.18 -6.91
N PHE A 383 -5.18 0.06 -5.58
CA PHE A 383 -4.09 0.49 -4.71
C PHE A 383 -3.38 -0.65 -3.98
N GLY A 384 -3.92 -1.87 -3.97
CA GLY A 384 -3.39 -2.99 -3.18
C GLY A 384 -2.03 -3.51 -3.62
N ALA A 385 -1.61 -3.21 -4.86
CA ALA A 385 -0.23 -3.43 -5.30
C ALA A 385 0.74 -2.39 -4.67
N SER A 386 0.22 -1.21 -4.38
CA SER A 386 0.96 -0.03 -3.95
C SER A 386 1.06 0.12 -2.44
N PHE A 387 -0.02 -0.17 -1.73
CA PHE A 387 -0.23 0.10 -0.31
C PHE A 387 -0.71 -1.15 0.43
N SER A 388 -0.48 -1.22 1.75
CA SER A 388 -1.00 -2.32 2.57
C SER A 388 -2.53 -2.22 2.69
N ARG A 389 -3.17 -3.35 3.00
CA ARG A 389 -4.63 -3.40 3.23
C ARG A 389 -5.08 -2.40 4.30
N SER A 390 -4.32 -2.25 5.38
CA SER A 390 -4.64 -1.29 6.44
C SER A 390 -4.56 0.16 5.95
N SER A 391 -3.53 0.51 5.18
CA SER A 391 -3.39 1.87 4.62
C SER A 391 -4.53 2.22 3.65
N VAL A 392 -4.94 1.27 2.81
CA VAL A 392 -6.10 1.46 1.91
C VAL A 392 -7.36 1.66 2.73
N ALA A 393 -7.62 0.78 3.72
CA ALA A 393 -8.80 0.88 4.58
C ALA A 393 -8.87 2.19 5.38
N TYR A 394 -7.72 2.70 5.84
CA TYR A 394 -7.64 4.01 6.51
C TYR A 394 -7.96 5.16 5.55
N SER A 395 -7.42 5.11 4.33
CA SER A 395 -7.71 6.10 3.29
C SER A 395 -9.20 6.13 2.92
N MET A 396 -9.86 4.96 2.88
CA MET A 396 -11.32 4.91 2.71
C MET A 396 -12.07 5.51 3.89
N GLY A 397 -11.56 5.31 5.12
CA GLY A 397 -12.09 5.98 6.31
C GLY A 397 -11.99 7.51 6.19
N ALA A 398 -10.85 8.03 5.72
CA ALA A 398 -10.67 9.45 5.47
C ALA A 398 -11.64 9.99 4.42
N LEU A 399 -11.82 9.27 3.30
CA LEU A 399 -12.79 9.62 2.25
C LEU A 399 -14.23 9.73 2.79
N LEU A 400 -14.66 8.76 3.59
CA LEU A 400 -15.99 8.79 4.19
C LEU A 400 -16.17 9.94 5.19
N GLN A 401 -15.09 10.35 5.86
CA GLN A 401 -15.13 11.54 6.72
C GLN A 401 -15.24 12.83 5.93
N VAL A 402 -14.64 12.93 4.73
CA VAL A 402 -14.86 14.08 3.83
C VAL A 402 -16.35 14.25 3.58
N PHE A 403 -17.05 13.17 3.21
CA PHE A 403 -18.49 13.26 2.95
C PHE A 403 -19.34 13.50 4.20
N LYS A 404 -18.88 13.04 5.35
CA LYS A 404 -19.66 13.15 6.59
C LYS A 404 -19.53 14.52 7.26
N TYR A 405 -18.36 15.14 7.17
CA TYR A 405 -18.00 16.32 7.98
C TYR A 405 -17.66 17.54 7.13
N SER A 406 -17.95 17.53 5.82
CA SER A 406 -17.84 18.72 4.98
C SER A 406 -19.02 18.84 4.02
N PRO A 407 -19.32 20.06 3.55
CA PRO A 407 -20.36 20.34 2.54
C PRO A 407 -20.21 19.53 1.24
N ILE A 408 -19.01 19.01 0.96
CA ILE A 408 -18.74 18.14 -0.21
C ILE A 408 -19.70 16.93 -0.24
N GLY A 409 -20.05 16.37 0.92
CA GLY A 409 -20.89 15.18 0.99
C GLY A 409 -22.36 15.45 0.66
N GLU A 410 -23.01 16.24 1.50
CA GLU A 410 -24.45 16.51 1.45
C GLU A 410 -24.78 17.59 0.43
N ASP A 411 -24.22 18.80 0.58
CA ASP A 411 -24.58 19.98 -0.22
C ASP A 411 -24.11 19.87 -1.67
N MET A 412 -22.88 19.40 -1.89
CA MET A 412 -22.34 19.14 -3.23
C MET A 412 -22.71 17.74 -3.77
N GLY A 413 -23.47 16.96 -3.00
CA GLY A 413 -23.97 15.65 -3.40
C GLY A 413 -22.91 14.58 -3.67
N GLN A 414 -21.64 14.75 -3.23
CA GLN A 414 -20.61 13.74 -3.54
C GLN A 414 -20.68 12.50 -2.64
N GLY A 415 -21.50 12.50 -1.60
CA GLY A 415 -21.69 11.34 -0.73
C GLY A 415 -22.83 11.56 0.26
N VAL A 416 -24.06 11.71 -0.24
CA VAL A 416 -25.28 11.94 0.55
C VAL A 416 -25.62 10.69 1.35
N VAL A 417 -25.90 10.83 2.64
CA VAL A 417 -26.16 9.67 3.52
C VAL A 417 -27.53 9.05 3.24
N GLN A 418 -27.56 7.78 2.84
CA GLN A 418 -28.79 7.00 2.58
C GLN A 418 -28.99 5.91 3.64
N GLY A 419 -29.20 6.32 4.89
CA GLY A 419 -29.37 5.40 6.02
C GLY A 419 -28.05 4.97 6.68
N LYS A 420 -28.03 3.78 7.29
CA LYS A 420 -26.87 3.33 8.09
C LYS A 420 -25.74 2.81 7.19
N ASN A 421 -24.70 3.61 7.03
CA ASN A 421 -23.44 3.31 6.30
C ASN A 421 -23.56 3.18 4.77
N ASN A 422 -24.63 3.71 4.17
CA ASN A 422 -24.76 3.82 2.72
C ASN A 422 -24.74 5.29 2.29
N TYR A 423 -24.16 5.54 1.12
CA TYR A 423 -23.96 6.85 0.54
C TYR A 423 -24.44 6.86 -0.91
N LEU A 424 -24.89 8.01 -1.40
CA LEU A 424 -25.27 8.21 -2.79
C LEU A 424 -24.46 9.36 -3.37
N ARG A 425 -23.82 9.11 -4.52
CA ARG A 425 -23.21 10.18 -5.32
C ARG A 425 -24.28 10.77 -6.24
N MET A 426 -24.47 12.08 -6.21
CA MET A 426 -25.42 12.85 -7.01
C MET A 426 -24.69 13.94 -7.83
N ALA A 427 -25.42 14.61 -8.71
CA ALA A 427 -24.93 15.77 -9.44
C ALA A 427 -25.09 17.04 -8.57
N HIS A 428 -24.09 17.93 -8.62
CA HIS A 428 -24.13 19.27 -8.03
C HIS A 428 -24.62 20.29 -9.06
N ASP A 429 -25.91 20.25 -9.39
CA ASP A 429 -26.49 21.10 -10.45
C ASP A 429 -26.53 22.60 -10.08
N SER A 430 -26.42 22.92 -8.79
CA SER A 430 -26.34 24.30 -8.27
C SER A 430 -24.94 24.90 -8.33
N VAL A 431 -23.92 24.16 -8.82
CA VAL A 431 -22.53 24.62 -8.92
C VAL A 431 -22.40 26.04 -9.46
N SER A 432 -21.59 26.87 -8.81
CA SER A 432 -21.45 28.27 -9.22
C SER A 432 -20.82 28.42 -10.62
N ASP A 433 -21.17 29.51 -11.31
CA ASP A 433 -20.59 29.82 -12.63
C ASP A 433 -19.07 30.05 -12.50
N VAL A 434 -18.64 30.64 -11.37
CA VAL A 434 -17.24 30.89 -11.03
C VAL A 434 -16.44 29.59 -10.87
N ALA A 435 -16.98 28.60 -10.15
CA ALA A 435 -16.32 27.30 -10.00
C ALA A 435 -16.19 26.53 -11.33
N ILE A 436 -17.18 26.66 -12.22
CA ILE A 436 -17.09 26.09 -13.57
C ILE A 436 -15.96 26.74 -14.37
N ALA A 437 -15.85 28.07 -14.33
CA ALA A 437 -14.74 28.77 -14.96
C ALA A 437 -13.39 28.34 -14.36
N TYR A 438 -13.28 28.29 -13.02
CA TYR A 438 -12.09 27.84 -12.31
C TYR A 438 -11.66 26.43 -12.75
N SER A 439 -12.60 25.48 -12.77
CA SER A 439 -12.40 24.10 -13.22
C SER A 439 -11.87 24.01 -14.66
N LEU A 440 -12.47 24.77 -15.59
CA LEU A 440 -12.04 24.79 -17.00
C LEU A 440 -10.61 25.30 -17.15
N TYR A 441 -10.25 26.37 -16.45
CA TYR A 441 -8.90 26.91 -16.45
C TYR A 441 -7.90 25.95 -15.80
N LYS A 442 -8.29 25.28 -14.71
CA LYS A 442 -7.47 24.24 -14.06
C LYS A 442 -7.20 23.07 -15.01
N TYR A 443 -8.25 22.58 -15.68
CA TYR A 443 -8.17 21.52 -16.67
C TYR A 443 -7.30 21.92 -17.87
N SER A 444 -7.49 23.13 -18.39
CA SER A 444 -6.70 23.70 -19.49
C SER A 444 -5.21 23.73 -19.15
N LYS A 445 -4.84 24.26 -17.96
CA LYS A 445 -3.46 24.33 -17.48
C LYS A 445 -2.83 22.94 -17.33
N ALA A 446 -3.57 21.96 -16.81
CA ALA A 446 -3.09 20.60 -16.61
C ALA A 446 -2.84 19.84 -17.94
N ASN A 447 -3.62 20.15 -18.99
CA ASN A 447 -3.55 19.47 -20.28
C ASN A 447 -2.81 20.28 -21.37
N GLY A 448 -2.44 21.52 -21.09
CA GLY A 448 -1.76 22.40 -22.06
C GLY A 448 -2.62 22.77 -23.26
N VAL A 449 -3.95 22.83 -23.11
CA VAL A 449 -4.91 23.11 -24.18
C VAL A 449 -5.75 24.33 -23.83
N LYS A 450 -6.06 25.18 -24.81
CA LYS A 450 -6.83 26.43 -24.61
C LYS A 450 -8.22 26.39 -25.25
N THR A 451 -8.39 25.55 -26.25
CA THR A 451 -9.67 25.22 -26.84
C THR A 451 -10.11 23.84 -26.34
N LEU A 452 -11.35 23.76 -25.88
CA LEU A 452 -11.96 22.58 -25.28
C LEU A 452 -13.28 22.29 -26.01
N ARG A 453 -13.79 21.07 -25.90
CA ARG A 453 -15.15 20.73 -26.33
C ARG A 453 -15.96 20.24 -25.15
N VAL A 454 -17.24 20.61 -25.09
CA VAL A 454 -18.16 20.15 -24.04
C VAL A 454 -18.26 18.62 -24.07
N SER A 455 -18.38 18.03 -25.26
CA SER A 455 -18.46 16.57 -25.44
C SER A 455 -17.28 15.81 -24.84
N ASP A 456 -16.07 16.37 -24.89
CA ASP A 456 -14.86 15.72 -24.37
C ASP A 456 -14.96 15.42 -22.87
N PHE A 457 -15.62 16.27 -22.08
CA PHE A 457 -15.80 16.07 -20.64
C PHE A 457 -16.71 14.89 -20.29
N TYR A 458 -17.55 14.44 -21.22
CA TYR A 458 -18.46 13.31 -21.03
C TYR A 458 -17.92 12.00 -21.62
N ASN A 459 -16.76 12.04 -22.28
CA ASN A 459 -16.10 10.85 -22.78
C ASN A 459 -15.51 10.04 -21.62
N GLU A 460 -15.55 8.71 -21.71
CA GLU A 460 -15.04 7.82 -20.65
C GLU A 460 -13.54 7.98 -20.40
N THR A 461 -12.80 8.45 -21.39
CA THR A 461 -11.36 8.71 -21.31
C THR A 461 -11.00 9.97 -20.52
N CYS A 462 -11.94 10.92 -20.41
CA CYS A 462 -11.72 12.14 -19.65
C CYS A 462 -11.82 11.85 -18.14
N ARG A 463 -10.75 12.14 -17.40
CA ARG A 463 -10.66 11.82 -15.97
C ARG A 463 -10.96 13.00 -15.03
N LYS A 464 -10.94 14.22 -15.55
CA LYS A 464 -11.04 15.48 -14.77
C LYS A 464 -11.86 16.52 -15.51
N GLY A 465 -12.25 17.59 -14.85
CA GLY A 465 -13.09 18.65 -15.40
C GLY A 465 -14.53 18.59 -14.91
N PRO A 466 -15.38 19.52 -15.35
CA PRO A 466 -16.65 19.84 -14.68
C PRO A 466 -17.59 18.64 -14.48
N PHE A 467 -17.69 17.74 -15.46
CA PHE A 467 -18.53 16.54 -15.34
C PHE A 467 -17.99 15.55 -14.29
N LYS A 468 -16.67 15.30 -14.26
CA LYS A 468 -16.09 14.37 -13.28
C LYS A 468 -16.11 14.95 -11.88
N GLU A 469 -15.89 16.25 -11.76
CA GLU A 469 -15.86 16.97 -10.49
C GLU A 469 -17.27 17.08 -9.89
N PHE A 470 -18.26 17.56 -10.66
CA PHE A 470 -19.58 17.92 -10.14
C PHE A 470 -20.71 17.00 -10.58
N GLY A 471 -20.50 16.13 -11.57
CA GLY A 471 -21.53 15.22 -12.07
C GLY A 471 -22.62 15.89 -12.93
N ILE A 472 -22.47 17.18 -13.27
CA ILE A 472 -23.49 17.97 -13.95
C ILE A 472 -23.83 17.46 -15.36
N GLY A 473 -25.12 17.47 -15.69
CA GLY A 473 -25.60 17.12 -17.03
C GLY A 473 -25.21 18.16 -18.10
N LYS A 474 -25.21 17.74 -19.38
CA LYS A 474 -24.86 18.62 -20.52
C LYS A 474 -25.69 19.89 -20.57
N GLU A 475 -26.99 19.80 -20.30
CA GLU A 475 -27.91 20.95 -20.32
C GLU A 475 -27.53 22.01 -19.28
N VAL A 476 -27.25 21.57 -18.05
CA VAL A 476 -26.79 22.45 -16.95
C VAL A 476 -25.47 23.07 -17.34
N PHE A 477 -24.52 22.27 -17.86
CA PHE A 477 -23.22 22.78 -18.25
C PHE A 477 -23.30 23.81 -19.40
N PHE A 478 -24.13 23.57 -20.43
CA PHE A 478 -24.37 24.56 -21.49
C PHE A 478 -24.97 25.86 -20.93
N LYS A 479 -25.92 25.78 -19.98
CA LYS A 479 -26.47 26.97 -19.33
C LYS A 479 -25.38 27.77 -18.62
N LYS A 480 -24.52 27.11 -17.85
CA LYS A 480 -23.38 27.74 -17.16
C LYS A 480 -22.40 28.41 -18.13
N LEU A 481 -22.06 27.74 -19.23
CA LEU A 481 -21.20 28.30 -20.28
C LEU A 481 -21.82 29.52 -20.98
N ARG A 482 -23.13 29.52 -21.23
CA ARG A 482 -23.83 30.68 -21.81
C ARG A 482 -23.80 31.89 -20.88
N ASN A 483 -23.95 31.68 -19.58
CA ASN A 483 -23.83 32.75 -18.58
C ASN A 483 -22.41 33.33 -18.58
N LEU A 484 -21.39 32.47 -18.52
CA LEU A 484 -19.98 32.88 -18.54
C LEU A 484 -19.59 33.60 -19.82
N ASN A 485 -20.08 33.14 -20.98
CA ASN A 485 -19.86 33.78 -22.27
C ASN A 485 -20.51 35.17 -22.38
N SER A 486 -21.60 35.39 -21.65
CA SER A 486 -22.34 36.67 -21.62
C SER A 486 -21.81 37.64 -20.56
N ALA A 487 -20.91 37.20 -19.67
CA ALA A 487 -20.33 38.03 -18.62
C ALA A 487 -19.46 39.16 -19.21
N LYS A 488 -19.40 40.30 -18.51
CA LYS A 488 -18.69 41.52 -18.97
C LYS A 488 -17.23 41.27 -19.32
N ASP A 489 -16.53 40.49 -18.51
CA ASP A 489 -15.09 40.24 -18.63
C ASP A 489 -14.73 39.17 -19.67
N ARG A 490 -15.75 38.49 -20.25
CA ARG A 490 -15.64 37.42 -21.27
C ARG A 490 -14.40 36.55 -21.10
N LEU A 491 -14.30 35.89 -19.95
CA LEU A 491 -13.18 34.99 -19.63
C LEU A 491 -13.11 33.78 -20.57
N LEU A 492 -14.25 33.40 -21.15
CA LEU A 492 -14.32 32.36 -22.16
C LEU A 492 -15.29 32.74 -23.27
N ILE A 493 -15.09 32.12 -24.43
CA ILE A 493 -16.01 32.16 -25.56
C ILE A 493 -16.60 30.76 -25.72
N ALA A 494 -17.93 30.64 -25.63
CA ALA A 494 -18.64 29.37 -25.79
C ALA A 494 -19.50 29.40 -27.06
N GLU A 495 -19.15 28.58 -28.04
CA GLU A 495 -19.87 28.46 -29.32
C GLU A 495 -20.74 27.20 -29.27
N LEU A 496 -21.99 27.36 -28.82
CA LEU A 496 -22.89 26.26 -28.46
C LEU A 496 -24.09 26.09 -29.41
N ASN A 497 -24.00 26.67 -30.61
CA ASN A 497 -25.10 26.74 -31.58
C ASN A 497 -24.85 25.79 -32.76
N MET A 498 -25.91 25.39 -33.46
CA MET A 498 -25.84 24.60 -34.71
C MET A 498 -25.03 23.29 -34.59
N GLY A 499 -25.02 22.67 -33.41
CA GLY A 499 -24.27 21.44 -33.14
C GLY A 499 -22.79 21.64 -32.79
N LEU A 500 -22.33 22.89 -32.68
CA LEU A 500 -21.02 23.22 -32.12
C LEU A 500 -21.06 23.14 -30.58
N ASP A 501 -19.90 22.80 -30.01
CA ASP A 501 -19.72 22.65 -28.57
C ASP A 501 -18.33 23.11 -28.10
N SER A 502 -17.73 24.07 -28.82
CA SER A 502 -16.41 24.61 -28.53
C SER A 502 -16.43 25.62 -27.38
N ILE A 503 -15.39 25.55 -26.55
CA ILE A 503 -15.06 26.52 -25.52
C ILE A 503 -13.64 27.00 -25.80
N THR A 504 -13.46 28.31 -25.92
CA THR A 504 -12.13 28.93 -26.07
C THR A 504 -11.87 29.79 -24.83
N LEU A 505 -10.81 29.47 -24.09
CA LEU A 505 -10.41 30.22 -22.91
C LEU A 505 -9.48 31.36 -23.30
N ARG A 506 -9.47 32.42 -22.49
CA ARG A 506 -8.54 33.54 -22.64
C ARG A 506 -7.10 33.10 -22.26
N ASP A 507 -6.11 33.60 -22.99
CA ASP A 507 -4.72 33.10 -22.90
C ASP A 507 -3.86 33.83 -21.86
N ASP A 508 -4.21 35.06 -21.52
CA ASP A 508 -3.46 35.97 -20.64
C ASP A 508 -3.75 35.80 -19.15
N ILE A 509 -4.68 34.92 -18.78
CA ILE A 509 -5.09 34.67 -17.39
C ILE A 509 -5.02 33.20 -17.02
N ASP A 510 -4.88 32.92 -15.73
CA ASP A 510 -4.88 31.58 -15.16
C ASP A 510 -6.10 31.29 -14.26
N CYS A 511 -6.16 30.09 -13.65
CA CYS A 511 -7.29 29.70 -12.82
C CYS A 511 -7.48 30.59 -11.58
N PHE A 512 -6.41 31.16 -11.02
CA PHE A 512 -6.53 32.06 -9.87
C PHE A 512 -7.02 33.44 -10.31
N ASP A 513 -6.57 33.92 -11.47
CA ASP A 513 -7.04 35.20 -12.02
C ASP A 513 -8.55 35.19 -12.30
N VAL A 514 -9.12 34.05 -12.72
CA VAL A 514 -10.58 33.88 -12.89
C VAL A 514 -11.35 34.27 -11.63
N LEU A 515 -10.84 33.90 -10.44
CA LEU A 515 -11.50 34.22 -9.18
C LEU A 515 -11.52 35.73 -8.94
N LYS A 516 -10.40 36.42 -9.20
CA LYS A 516 -10.28 37.88 -9.06
C LYS A 516 -11.12 38.68 -10.05
N HIS A 517 -11.51 38.07 -11.17
CA HIS A 517 -12.32 38.72 -12.20
C HIS A 517 -13.83 38.55 -11.97
N LEU A 518 -14.25 37.45 -11.36
CA LEU A 518 -15.68 37.14 -11.17
C LEU A 518 -16.18 37.37 -9.74
N MET A 519 -15.28 37.67 -8.81
CA MET A 519 -15.56 38.11 -7.45
C MET A 519 -14.97 39.50 -7.26
#